data_AF-A0A922DLU5-F1
#
_entry.id   AF-A0A922DLU5-F1
#
_cell.length_a   1.000
_cell.length_b   1.000
_cell.length_c   1.000
_cell.angle_alpha   90.00
_cell.angle_beta   90.00
_cell.angle_gamma   90.00
#
_symmetry.space_group_name_H-M   'P 1'
#
loop_
_entity.id
_entity.type
_entity.pdbx_description
1 polymer ?
#
loop_
_entity_poly.entity_id
_entity_poly.type
_entity_poly.pdbx_seq_one_letter_code
_entity_poly.pdbx_strand_id
1 'polypeptide(L)'
;MANVRDTRPCGGRRCSHPVVEEFVPSSCWMEGPRSHSLAVDLPGFKKDELKLQVTCSDDLVISGERKVNEEKTVHVEQTFKVPKNADIDKTTGKFSGGILSVTVPKQVVHEKRNVWFCDQDQITKDLKNTNSENVVEMLQRNKGIVMTAILAFSLGVLVTVREIERILFH
;
A
#
# COMPACT_ATOMS: atom_id res chain seq x y z
N MET A 1 41.50 51.33 55.91
CA MET A 1 40.32 51.20 55.03
C MET A 1 40.63 50.15 53.97
N ALA A 2 40.23 48.91 54.18
CA ALA A 2 40.33 47.85 53.18
C ALA A 2 38.92 47.29 52.95
N ASN A 3 38.51 47.31 51.68
CA ASN A 3 37.15 47.15 51.22
C ASN A 3 36.72 45.67 51.30
N VAL A 4 35.65 45.39 52.04
CA VAL A 4 35.01 44.07 52.13
C VAL A 4 34.28 43.83 50.81
N ARG A 5 34.77 42.87 50.01
CA ARG A 5 34.05 42.43 48.81
C ARG A 5 33.04 41.37 49.24
N ASP A 6 31.78 41.77 49.33
CA ASP A 6 30.63 40.88 49.43
C ASP A 6 30.61 39.90 48.24
N THR A 7 31.03 38.67 48.48
CA THR A 7 30.68 37.54 47.62
C THR A 7 29.21 37.23 47.84
N ARG A 8 28.35 37.73 46.93
CA ARG A 8 26.95 37.28 46.85
C ARG A 8 26.93 35.78 46.50
N PRO A 9 26.14 34.93 47.18
CA PRO A 9 25.93 33.57 46.73
C PRO A 9 25.09 33.62 45.45
N CYS A 10 25.61 33.09 44.35
CA CYS A 10 24.81 32.85 43.16
C CYS A 10 23.76 31.77 43.49
N GLY A 11 22.52 32.21 43.76
CA GLY A 11 21.35 31.35 43.76
C GLY A 11 21.08 30.85 42.35
N GLY A 12 21.75 29.75 41.98
CA GLY A 12 21.54 29.07 40.71
C GLY A 12 20.11 28.53 40.68
N ARG A 13 19.25 29.16 39.86
CA ARG A 13 18.03 28.49 39.41
C ARG A 13 18.47 27.22 38.70
N ARG A 14 18.13 26.06 39.26
CA ARG A 14 18.18 24.80 38.53
C ARG A 14 17.25 24.96 37.34
N CYS A 15 17.80 25.16 36.15
CA CYS A 15 17.09 24.86 34.92
C CYS A 15 16.89 23.34 34.95
N SER A 16 15.72 22.90 35.40
CA SER A 16 15.30 21.50 35.26
C SER A 16 15.14 21.25 33.76
N HIS A 17 16.19 20.71 33.14
CA HIS A 17 16.10 20.24 31.76
C HIS A 17 15.13 19.04 31.76
N PRO A 18 14.07 19.08 30.93
CA PRO A 18 13.18 17.93 30.81
C PRO A 18 14.00 16.71 30.35
N VAL A 19 13.83 15.60 31.06
CA VAL A 19 14.47 14.32 30.76
C VAL A 19 13.74 13.69 29.58
N VAL A 20 14.46 13.56 28.47
CA VAL A 20 13.99 12.83 27.28
C VAL A 20 14.47 11.39 27.39
N GLU A 21 13.54 10.45 27.43
CA GLU A 21 13.81 9.02 27.45
C GLU A 21 13.46 8.40 26.11
N GLU A 22 14.42 7.70 25.51
CA GLU A 22 14.20 6.94 24.29
C GLU A 22 13.54 5.60 24.61
N PHE A 23 12.44 5.31 23.94
CA PHE A 23 11.70 4.06 24.05
C PHE A 23 11.98 3.18 22.84
N VAL A 24 12.54 1.99 23.10
CA VAL A 24 12.78 0.96 22.09
C VAL A 24 11.69 -0.11 22.19
N PRO A 25 10.68 -0.11 21.31
CA PRO A 25 9.59 -1.08 21.35
C PRO A 25 10.04 -2.47 20.90
N SER A 26 9.38 -3.51 21.43
CA SER A 26 9.42 -4.83 20.79
C SER A 26 8.71 -4.78 19.45
N SER A 27 9.24 -5.51 18.48
CA SER A 27 8.69 -5.58 17.13
C SER A 27 8.85 -6.99 16.55
N CYS A 28 7.89 -7.38 15.72
CA CYS A 28 7.89 -8.70 15.09
C CYS A 28 7.32 -8.60 13.67
N TRP A 29 8.07 -9.12 12.71
CA TRP A 29 7.57 -9.37 11.36
C TRP A 29 6.92 -10.74 11.27
N MET A 30 5.73 -10.77 10.68
CA MET A 30 4.98 -11.97 10.36
C MET A 30 4.82 -12.08 8.85
N GLU A 31 5.22 -13.24 8.32
CA GLU A 31 5.14 -13.56 6.91
C GLU A 31 3.79 -14.20 6.58
N GLY A 32 2.94 -13.50 5.83
CA GLY A 32 1.71 -14.06 5.29
C GLY A 32 1.88 -14.44 3.81
N PRO A 33 1.00 -15.31 3.26
CA PRO A 33 1.06 -15.68 1.84
C PRO A 33 0.80 -14.48 0.91
N ARG A 34 -0.01 -13.51 1.33
CA ARG A 34 -0.42 -12.34 0.51
C ARG A 34 0.14 -11.00 0.99
N SER A 35 0.72 -10.95 2.19
CA SER A 35 1.18 -9.71 2.82
C SER A 35 2.18 -10.01 3.92
N HIS A 36 3.07 -9.06 4.19
CA HIS A 36 3.89 -9.00 5.39
C HIS A 36 3.16 -8.16 6.45
N SER A 37 3.22 -8.57 7.71
CA SER A 37 2.62 -7.83 8.81
C SER A 37 3.67 -7.53 9.87
N LEU A 38 3.88 -6.25 10.19
CA LEU A 38 4.75 -5.80 11.27
C LEU A 38 3.88 -5.44 12.48
N ALA A 39 4.13 -6.08 13.62
CA ALA A 39 3.56 -5.71 14.91
C ALA A 39 4.63 -4.99 15.73
N VAL A 40 4.28 -3.83 16.31
CA VAL A 40 5.17 -3.04 17.17
C VAL A 40 4.44 -2.67 18.45
N ASP A 41 5.04 -3.01 19.59
CA ASP A 41 4.45 -2.78 20.91
C ASP A 41 4.79 -1.36 21.41
N LEU A 42 3.78 -0.50 21.45
CA LEU A 42 3.88 0.90 21.83
C LEU A 42 2.92 1.19 23.02
N PRO A 43 3.15 0.57 24.19
CA PRO A 43 2.25 0.68 25.33
C PRO A 43 2.15 2.12 25.86
N GLY A 44 0.92 2.60 25.96
CA GLY A 44 0.58 3.91 26.49
C GLY A 44 0.91 5.09 25.57
N PHE A 45 1.19 4.84 24.28
CA PHE A 45 1.08 5.87 23.25
C PHE A 45 -0.36 5.95 22.76
N LYS A 46 -0.80 7.14 22.37
CA LYS A 46 -2.07 7.32 21.66
C LYS A 46 -1.83 7.27 20.15
N LYS A 47 -2.88 6.95 19.39
CA LYS A 47 -2.82 6.93 17.92
C LYS A 47 -2.35 8.28 17.36
N ASP A 48 -2.80 9.38 17.95
CA ASP A 48 -2.51 10.74 17.48
C ASP A 48 -1.08 11.21 17.82
N GLU A 49 -0.39 10.51 18.74
CA GLU A 49 1.00 10.77 19.13
C GLU A 49 2.00 9.99 18.26
N LEU A 50 1.50 9.18 17.33
CA LEU A 50 2.30 8.30 16.48
C LEU A 50 2.20 8.73 15.02
N LYS A 51 3.33 8.66 14.32
CA LYS A 51 3.46 8.93 12.91
C LYS A 51 4.11 7.73 12.23
N LEU A 52 3.45 7.23 11.19
CA LEU A 52 3.98 6.20 10.30
C LEU A 52 4.36 6.86 8.97
N GLN A 53 5.60 6.66 8.53
CA GLN A 53 6.11 7.17 7.26
C GLN A 53 6.81 6.06 6.49
N VAL A 54 6.80 6.17 5.16
CA VAL A 54 7.66 5.37 4.29
C VAL A 54 8.68 6.28 3.63
N THR A 55 9.94 5.91 3.71
CA THR A 55 11.05 6.64 3.10
C THR A 55 11.29 6.12 1.67
N CYS A 56 11.93 6.93 0.82
CA CYS A 56 12.34 6.56 -0.54
C CYS A 56 13.31 5.36 -0.62
N SER A 57 13.85 4.94 0.52
CA SER A 57 14.75 3.78 0.66
C SER A 57 14.01 2.49 1.03
N ASP A 58 12.69 2.45 0.87
CA ASP A 58 11.82 1.33 1.24
C ASP A 58 11.91 0.98 2.73
N ASP A 59 12.02 2.01 3.57
CA ASP A 59 12.06 1.89 5.03
C ASP A 59 10.76 2.43 5.65
N LEU A 60 10.19 1.67 6.59
CA LEU A 60 9.08 2.10 7.44
C LEU A 60 9.63 2.78 8.68
N VAL A 61 9.32 4.07 8.83
CA VAL A 61 9.73 4.86 10.01
C VAL A 61 8.51 5.09 10.88
N ILE A 62 8.60 4.63 12.12
CA ILE A 62 7.61 4.86 13.17
C ILE A 62 8.21 5.85 14.15
N SER A 63 7.62 7.03 14.25
CA SER A 63 8.04 8.05 15.20
C SER A 63 6.88 8.49 16.09
N GLY A 64 7.20 8.93 17.30
CA GLY A 64 6.20 9.43 18.24
C GLY A 64 6.81 10.01 19.49
N GLU A 65 6.05 10.85 20.17
CA GLU A 65 6.47 11.51 21.41
C GLU A 65 5.27 11.61 22.34
N ARG A 66 5.47 11.20 23.59
CA ARG A 66 4.44 11.32 24.64
C ARG A 66 5.03 11.94 25.89
N LYS A 67 4.28 12.83 26.53
CA LYS A 67 4.67 13.43 27.80
C LYS A 67 4.16 12.56 28.94
N VAL A 68 5.07 12.08 29.80
CA VAL A 68 4.72 11.27 30.98
C VAL A 68 4.42 12.19 32.16
N ASN A 69 5.27 13.19 32.41
CA ASN A 69 5.14 14.20 33.47
C ASN A 69 5.71 15.55 33.00
N GLU A 70 5.65 16.60 33.83
CA GLU A 70 6.22 17.92 33.51
C GLU A 70 7.73 17.88 33.19
N GLU A 71 8.45 16.93 33.79
CA GLU A 71 9.89 16.77 33.64
C GLU A 71 10.31 15.57 32.78
N LYS A 72 9.37 14.73 32.32
CA LYS A 72 9.69 13.50 31.59
C LYS A 72 8.88 13.35 30.31
N THR A 73 9.60 13.24 29.21
CA THR A 73 9.04 12.98 27.89
C THR A 73 9.65 11.69 27.34
N VAL A 74 8.82 10.85 26.75
CA VAL A 74 9.24 9.58 26.14
C VAL A 74 9.09 9.71 24.63
N HIS A 75 10.19 9.47 23.92
CA HIS A 75 10.24 9.53 22.47
C HIS A 75 10.51 8.13 21.89
N VAL A 76 9.88 7.82 20.77
CA VAL A 76 10.13 6.60 19.99
C VAL A 76 10.45 6.99 18.57
N GLU A 77 11.53 6.46 18.03
CA GLU A 77 11.86 6.50 16.61
C GLU A 77 12.45 5.15 16.23
N GLN A 78 11.77 4.43 15.35
CA GLN A 78 12.21 3.11 14.89
C GLN A 78 12.05 2.97 13.39
N THR A 79 13.08 2.40 12.77
CA THR A 79 13.16 2.20 11.33
C THR A 79 13.18 0.71 11.02
N PHE A 80 12.24 0.27 10.18
CA PHE A 80 12.08 -1.11 9.78
C PHE A 80 12.27 -1.24 8.28
N LYS A 81 13.20 -2.10 7.87
CA LYS A 81 13.39 -2.41 6.44
C LYS A 81 12.20 -3.16 5.90
N VAL A 82 11.62 -2.68 4.82
CA VAL A 82 10.52 -3.37 4.14
C VAL A 82 11.09 -4.52 3.28
N PRO A 83 10.46 -5.70 3.29
CA PRO A 83 10.84 -6.79 2.38
C PRO A 83 10.70 -6.39 0.90
N LYS A 84 11.63 -6.84 0.04
CA LYS A 84 11.71 -6.44 -1.39
C LYS A 84 10.47 -6.76 -2.23
N ASN A 85 9.68 -7.76 -1.84
CA ASN A 85 8.49 -8.20 -2.57
C ASN A 85 7.22 -7.46 -2.10
N ALA A 86 7.35 -6.25 -1.56
CA ALA A 86 6.28 -5.47 -0.97
C ALA A 86 5.69 -4.42 -1.93
N ASP A 87 4.38 -4.26 -1.88
CA ASP A 87 3.64 -3.15 -2.49
C ASP A 87 3.47 -2.05 -1.43
N ILE A 88 4.42 -1.11 -1.43
CA ILE A 88 4.52 -0.05 -0.42
C ILE A 88 3.34 0.93 -0.51
N ASP A 89 2.86 1.22 -1.72
CA ASP A 89 1.77 2.18 -1.95
C ASP A 89 0.45 1.74 -1.30
N LYS A 90 0.27 0.43 -1.09
CA LYS A 90 -0.93 -0.15 -0.45
C LYS A 90 -0.71 -0.48 1.03
N THR A 91 0.36 0.02 1.64
CA THR A 91 0.62 -0.19 3.07
C THR A 91 -0.48 0.41 3.92
N THR A 92 -0.98 -0.37 4.88
CA THR A 92 -2.04 0.07 5.81
C THR A 92 -1.58 -0.09 7.25
N GLY A 93 -1.85 0.89 8.11
CA GLY A 93 -1.56 0.84 9.55
C GLY A 93 -2.83 0.82 10.40
N LYS A 94 -2.84 0.02 11.46
CA LYS A 94 -3.89 -0.02 12.49
C LYS A 94 -3.25 0.01 13.87
N PHE A 95 -3.76 0.87 14.76
CA PHE A 95 -3.31 0.94 16.15
C PHE A 95 -4.43 0.52 17.08
N SER A 96 -4.21 -0.50 17.91
CA SER A 96 -5.18 -0.98 18.88
C SER A 96 -4.50 -1.64 20.07
N GLY A 97 -5.00 -1.42 21.28
CA GLY A 97 -4.50 -2.07 22.49
C GLY A 97 -3.01 -1.80 22.81
N GLY A 98 -2.46 -0.68 22.34
CA GLY A 98 -1.04 -0.38 22.49
C GLY A 98 -0.13 -1.06 21.45
N ILE A 99 -0.70 -1.70 20.42
CA ILE A 99 0.05 -2.37 19.36
C ILE A 99 -0.23 -1.68 18.03
N LEU A 100 0.82 -1.28 17.33
CA LEU A 100 0.77 -0.81 15.95
C LEU A 100 0.98 -1.99 15.00
N SER A 101 -0.06 -2.33 14.25
CA SER A 101 -0.06 -3.35 13.21
C SER A 101 0.04 -2.69 11.84
N VAL A 102 1.17 -2.86 11.17
CA VAL A 102 1.40 -2.39 9.79
C VAL A 102 1.28 -3.59 8.86
N THR A 103 0.38 -3.53 7.88
CA THR A 103 0.23 -4.55 6.84
C THR A 103 0.77 -4.00 5.53
N VAL A 104 1.76 -4.71 5.00
CA VAL A 104 2.41 -4.41 3.74
C VAL A 104 2.06 -5.52 2.76
N PRO A 105 1.17 -5.29 1.78
CA PRO A 105 0.82 -6.30 0.79
C PRO A 105 2.05 -6.75 0.01
N LYS A 106 2.06 -8.00 -0.44
CA LYS A 106 3.07 -8.46 -1.38
C LYS A 106 2.73 -7.96 -2.77
N GLN A 107 3.73 -7.58 -3.55
CA GLN A 107 3.55 -7.46 -4.98
C GLN A 107 3.15 -8.84 -5.50
N VAL A 108 2.03 -8.87 -6.22
CA VAL A 108 1.65 -10.05 -6.99
C VAL A 108 2.67 -10.13 -8.12
N VAL A 109 3.79 -10.79 -7.86
CA VAL A 109 4.59 -11.33 -8.95
C VAL A 109 3.65 -12.32 -9.59
N HIS A 110 3.07 -11.94 -10.73
CA HIS A 110 2.57 -12.92 -11.66
C HIS A 110 3.75 -13.82 -11.96
N GLU A 111 3.82 -14.94 -11.26
CA GLU A 111 4.69 -16.04 -11.60
C GLU A 111 4.19 -16.53 -12.95
N LYS A 112 4.71 -15.92 -14.01
CA LYS A 112 4.77 -16.51 -15.33
C LYS A 112 5.54 -17.80 -15.12
N ARG A 113 4.83 -18.89 -14.80
CA ARG A 113 5.29 -20.22 -15.21
C ARG A 113 5.59 -20.06 -16.69
N ASN A 114 6.86 -20.22 -17.06
CA ASN A 114 7.31 -20.18 -18.45
C ASN A 114 6.65 -21.36 -19.18
N VAL A 115 5.42 -21.15 -19.60
CA VAL A 115 4.91 -21.57 -20.90
C VAL A 115 4.96 -20.28 -21.71
N TRP A 116 5.93 -20.19 -22.62
CA TRP A 116 6.06 -19.03 -23.50
C TRP A 116 4.89 -19.04 -24.46
N PHE A 117 3.92 -18.13 -24.28
CA PHE A 117 3.32 -17.32 -25.35
C PHE A 117 2.81 -16.01 -24.72
N CYS A 118 2.98 -14.91 -25.46
CA CYS A 118 3.25 -13.55 -24.98
C CYS A 118 2.18 -12.84 -24.12
N ASP A 119 2.71 -11.93 -23.30
CA ASP A 119 2.11 -10.88 -22.46
C ASP A 119 0.63 -10.55 -22.64
N GLN A 120 -0.12 -10.61 -21.53
CA GLN A 120 -1.40 -9.95 -21.37
C GLN A 120 -1.35 -8.99 -20.16
N ASP A 121 -1.32 -7.70 -20.49
CA ASP A 121 -1.77 -6.50 -19.75
C ASP A 121 -1.15 -6.24 -18.35
N GLN A 122 -0.39 -5.17 -18.08
CA GLN A 122 -0.66 -3.75 -18.40
C GLN A 122 -2.10 -3.30 -18.07
N ILE A 123 -2.61 -3.65 -16.89
CA ILE A 123 -4.03 -3.49 -16.51
C ILE A 123 -4.52 -2.03 -16.36
N THR A 124 -3.68 -0.98 -16.31
CA THR A 124 -4.23 0.40 -16.20
C THR A 124 -3.47 1.54 -16.88
N LYS A 125 -2.40 1.31 -17.64
CA LYS A 125 -1.72 2.41 -18.36
C LYS A 125 -1.61 2.25 -19.88
N ASP A 126 -2.17 1.17 -20.43
CA ASP A 126 -2.05 0.84 -21.85
C ASP A 126 -3.39 0.72 -22.56
N LEU A 127 -4.40 1.46 -22.08
CA LEU A 127 -5.53 1.79 -22.96
C LEU A 127 -5.15 2.79 -24.07
N LYS A 128 -3.87 3.16 -24.17
CA LYS A 128 -3.35 4.02 -25.23
C LYS A 128 -1.93 3.62 -25.58
N ASN A 129 -1.72 2.46 -26.21
CA ASN A 129 -0.71 2.28 -27.27
C ASN A 129 -0.44 0.78 -27.52
N THR A 130 -1.19 0.13 -28.41
CA THR A 130 -0.67 -0.92 -29.32
C THR A 130 -1.69 -1.12 -30.45
N ASN A 131 -1.37 -0.56 -31.63
CA ASN A 131 -1.77 -1.04 -32.97
C ASN A 131 -3.21 -1.53 -33.20
N SER A 132 -4.22 -0.92 -32.57
CA SER A 132 -5.64 -1.19 -32.87
C SER A 132 -6.08 -0.66 -34.24
N GLU A 133 -5.23 0.08 -34.95
CA GLU A 133 -5.56 0.60 -36.26
C GLU A 133 -5.71 -0.53 -37.30
N ASN A 134 -4.86 -1.57 -37.31
CA ASN A 134 -4.90 -2.55 -38.40
C ASN A 134 -6.04 -3.59 -38.32
N VAL A 135 -6.44 -4.05 -37.14
CA VAL A 135 -7.55 -5.04 -36.99
C VAL A 135 -8.92 -4.39 -37.12
N VAL A 136 -9.07 -3.16 -36.63
CA VAL A 136 -10.29 -2.37 -36.83
C VAL A 136 -10.38 -1.87 -38.28
N GLU A 137 -9.25 -1.60 -38.95
CA GLU A 137 -9.22 -1.19 -40.37
C GLU A 137 -9.62 -2.34 -41.31
N MET A 138 -9.29 -3.61 -41.00
CA MET A 138 -9.79 -4.77 -41.78
C MET A 138 -11.31 -4.95 -41.69
N LEU A 139 -11.92 -4.54 -40.58
CA LEU A 139 -13.37 -4.45 -40.40
C LEU A 139 -13.99 -3.24 -41.14
N GLN A 140 -13.21 -2.18 -41.37
CA GLN A 140 -13.68 -0.95 -42.01
C GLN A 140 -13.56 -0.93 -43.54
N ARG A 141 -12.67 -1.73 -44.15
CA ARG A 141 -12.50 -1.77 -45.62
C ARG A 141 -13.74 -2.29 -46.36
N ASN A 142 -14.40 -3.31 -45.81
CA ASN A 142 -15.58 -3.93 -46.43
C ASN A 142 -16.74 -4.03 -45.43
N LYS A 143 -17.19 -2.88 -44.92
CA LYS A 143 -18.33 -2.77 -43.99
C LYS A 143 -19.58 -3.52 -44.49
N GLY A 144 -19.80 -3.55 -45.82
CA GLY A 144 -20.87 -4.31 -46.45
C GLY A 144 -20.77 -5.82 -46.19
N ILE A 145 -19.61 -6.42 -46.46
CA ILE A 145 -19.40 -7.88 -46.32
C ILE A 145 -19.56 -8.34 -44.87
N VAL A 146 -19.03 -7.57 -43.92
CA VAL A 146 -19.13 -7.88 -42.49
C VAL A 146 -20.59 -7.79 -42.02
N MET A 147 -21.32 -6.74 -42.41
CA MET A 147 -22.73 -6.59 -42.05
C MET A 147 -23.59 -7.70 -42.67
N THR A 148 -23.32 -8.10 -43.91
CA THR A 148 -24.04 -9.22 -44.57
C THR A 148 -23.76 -10.56 -43.88
N ALA A 149 -22.52 -10.82 -43.46
CA ALA A 149 -22.17 -12.04 -42.74
C ALA A 149 -22.88 -12.15 -41.39
N ILE A 150 -22.95 -11.06 -40.64
CA ILE A 150 -23.65 -11.00 -39.34
C ILE A 150 -25.16 -11.24 -39.53
N LEU A 151 -25.78 -10.60 -40.52
CA LEU A 151 -27.20 -10.79 -40.83
C LEU A 151 -27.50 -12.23 -41.29
N ALA A 152 -26.67 -12.80 -42.16
CA ALA A 152 -26.85 -14.16 -42.66
C ALA A 152 -26.74 -15.19 -41.53
N PHE A 153 -25.77 -15.03 -40.62
CA PHE A 153 -25.61 -15.92 -39.48
C PHE A 153 -26.79 -15.81 -38.50
N SER A 154 -27.24 -14.59 -38.23
CA SER A 154 -28.39 -14.33 -37.35
C SER A 154 -29.69 -14.94 -37.89
N LEU A 155 -29.93 -14.80 -39.20
CA LEU A 155 -31.09 -15.41 -39.86
C LEU A 155 -30.97 -16.93 -39.91
N GLY A 156 -29.78 -17.48 -40.14
CA GLY A 156 -29.52 -18.92 -40.13
C GLY A 156 -29.89 -19.53 -38.78
N VAL A 157 -29.42 -18.95 -37.67
CA VAL A 157 -29.80 -19.38 -36.31
C VAL A 157 -31.31 -19.29 -36.10
N LEU A 158 -31.96 -18.21 -36.55
CA LEU A 158 -33.41 -18.03 -36.41
C LEU A 158 -34.23 -19.04 -37.24
N VAL A 159 -33.79 -19.38 -38.44
CA VAL A 159 -34.43 -20.38 -39.31
C VAL A 159 -34.25 -21.78 -38.72
N THR A 160 -33.08 -22.08 -38.17
CA THR A 160 -32.82 -23.38 -37.52
C THR A 160 -33.68 -23.55 -36.27
N VAL A 161 -33.81 -22.49 -35.46
CA VAL A 161 -34.68 -22.50 -34.26
C VAL A 161 -36.16 -22.70 -34.64
N ARG A 162 -36.62 -22.06 -35.72
CA ARG A 162 -38.01 -22.22 -36.21
C ARG A 162 -38.31 -23.59 -36.80
N GLU A 163 -37.34 -24.22 -37.45
CA GLU A 163 -37.50 -25.58 -37.98
C GLU A 163 -37.50 -26.62 -36.83
N ILE A 164 -36.69 -26.39 -35.78
CA ILE A 164 -36.72 -27.20 -34.56
C ILE A 164 -38.09 -27.06 -33.86
N GLU A 165 -38.65 -25.86 -33.74
CA GLU A 165 -39.98 -25.66 -33.15
C GLU A 165 -41.09 -26.33 -33.98
N ARG A 166 -41.01 -26.34 -35.32
CA ARG A 166 -41.98 -27.06 -36.18
C ARG A 166 -41.92 -28.57 -36.03
N ILE A 167 -40.74 -29.15 -35.84
CA ILE A 167 -40.56 -30.60 -35.66
C ILE A 167 -41.05 -31.04 -34.26
N LEU A 168 -40.99 -30.15 -33.26
CA LEU A 168 -41.37 -30.48 -31.87
C LEU A 168 -42.89 -30.39 -31.59
N PHE A 169 -43.66 -29.71 -32.44
CA PHE A 169 -45.09 -29.42 -32.22
C PHE A 169 -46.06 -30.11 -33.21
N HIS A 170 -45.61 -31.17 -33.90
CA HIS A 170 -46.44 -32.06 -34.72
C HIS A 170 -46.28 -33.51 -34.25
#